data_AF-A0A4Q6DVT0-F1
#
_entry.id   AF-A0A4Q6DVT0-F1
#
_cell.length_a   1.000
_cell.length_b   1.000
_cell.length_c   1.000
_cell.angle_alpha   90.00
_cell.angle_beta   90.00
_cell.angle_gamma   90.00
#
_symmetry.space_group_name_H-M   'P 1'
#
loop_
_entity.id
_entity.type
_entity.pdbx_description
1 polymer ?
#
loop_
_entity_poly.entity_id
_entity_poly.type
_entity_poly.pdbx_seq_one_letter_code
_entity_poly.pdbx_strand_id
1 'polypeptide(L)'
;MQNRRAFTLIELLVVIAIIAILAAILFPVFAQAKAAAKKTSDASNLKQIALGILMYNGDNDDMFPRGNYRNPDAMEYWFSWREAASPYIKSGQQQYAPGIPLVKEAISALIDAADEKLLEAMLISFERHRRPGIIRLHHVRAMRNGRRIHVDGHVVVPEFWTVDEAHEETEAFENDVVTDSFSEGEMEFHLDPCRRAYCRSCEVAPCPIRQEPFAHRPPLSLLELLSPVDITDRAPNPASPEGKI
;
A
#
# COMPACT_ATOMS: atom_id res chain seq x y z
N MET A 1 18.24 57.13 -39.09
CA MET A 1 18.33 56.86 -37.64
C MET A 1 17.23 55.89 -37.28
N GLN A 2 17.55 54.63 -37.00
CA GLN A 2 16.55 53.64 -36.57
C GLN A 2 16.25 53.85 -35.08
N ASN A 3 15.03 54.29 -34.77
CA ASN A 3 14.51 54.38 -33.42
C ASN A 3 14.43 52.98 -32.81
N ARG A 4 15.43 52.58 -32.02
CA ARG A 4 15.37 51.35 -31.25
C ARG A 4 14.37 51.56 -30.12
N ARG A 5 13.21 50.89 -30.21
CA ARG A 5 12.23 50.85 -29.12
C ARG A 5 12.86 50.10 -27.94
N ALA A 6 13.04 50.79 -26.82
CA ALA A 6 13.48 50.18 -25.57
C ALA A 6 12.28 49.48 -24.91
N PHE A 7 12.50 48.27 -24.41
CA PHE A 7 11.49 47.48 -23.69
C PHE A 7 11.21 48.14 -22.34
N THR A 8 9.94 48.27 -21.96
CA THR A 8 9.58 48.80 -20.64
C THR A 8 9.70 47.71 -19.57
N LEU A 9 9.96 48.12 -18.33
CA LEU A 9 10.04 47.20 -17.19
C LEU A 9 8.74 46.41 -16.98
N ILE A 10 7.59 47.04 -17.26
CA ILE A 10 6.26 46.41 -17.14
C ILE A 10 6.09 45.32 -18.18
N GLU A 11 6.47 45.56 -19.45
CA GLU A 11 6.39 44.54 -20.51
C GLU A 11 7.26 43.33 -20.16
N LEU A 12 8.46 43.53 -19.60
CA LEU A 12 9.33 42.43 -19.17
C LEU A 12 8.71 41.62 -18.03
N LEU A 13 8.14 42.31 -17.03
CA LEU A 13 7.53 41.68 -15.86
C LEU A 13 6.30 40.83 -16.23
N VAL A 14 5.46 41.33 -17.15
CA VAL A 14 4.30 40.57 -17.64
C VAL A 14 4.74 39.31 -18.38
N VAL A 15 5.80 39.37 -19.19
CA VAL A 15 6.29 38.21 -19.95
C VAL A 15 6.79 37.11 -19.02
N ILE A 16 7.62 37.46 -18.02
CA ILE A 16 8.11 36.45 -17.07
C ILE A 16 6.98 35.87 -16.24
N ALA A 17 5.96 36.66 -15.89
CA ALA A 17 4.79 36.19 -15.17
C ALA A 17 3.99 35.17 -16.00
N ILE A 18 3.78 35.44 -17.29
CA ILE A 18 3.11 34.50 -18.22
C ILE A 18 3.93 33.22 -18.35
N ILE A 19 5.26 33.31 -18.55
CA ILE A 19 6.13 32.12 -18.65
C ILE A 19 6.07 31.29 -17.36
N ALA A 20 6.09 31.93 -16.19
CA ALA A 20 5.99 31.24 -14.90
C ALA A 20 4.67 30.50 -14.74
N ILE A 21 3.54 31.11 -15.12
CA ILE A 21 2.22 30.47 -15.08
C ILE A 21 2.18 29.26 -16.04
N LEU A 22 2.67 29.42 -17.27
CA LEU A 22 2.70 28.34 -18.25
C LEU A 22 3.60 27.18 -17.80
N ALA A 23 4.78 27.48 -17.25
CA ALA A 23 5.70 26.46 -16.74
C ALA A 23 5.11 25.70 -15.54
N ALA A 24 4.41 26.40 -14.63
CA ALA A 24 3.76 25.79 -13.47
C ALA A 24 2.69 24.75 -13.85
N ILE A 25 1.97 24.97 -14.96
CA ILE A 25 0.99 24.02 -15.48
C ILE A 25 1.67 22.91 -16.31
N LEU A 26 2.70 23.26 -17.08
CA LEU A 26 3.36 22.33 -17.99
C LEU A 26 4.15 21.23 -17.27
N PHE A 27 4.88 21.56 -16.19
CA PHE A 27 5.71 20.58 -15.48
C PHE A 27 4.95 19.38 -14.87
N PRO A 28 3.86 19.55 -14.11
CA PRO A 28 3.14 18.41 -13.55
C PRO A 28 2.52 17.53 -14.65
N VAL A 29 1.97 18.15 -15.70
CA VAL A 29 1.38 17.42 -16.84
C VAL A 29 2.46 16.64 -17.61
N PHE A 30 3.62 17.25 -17.84
CA PHE A 30 4.73 16.58 -18.51
C PHE A 30 5.26 15.40 -17.70
N ALA A 31 5.36 15.54 -16.37
CA ALA A 31 5.77 14.45 -15.49
C ALA A 31 4.79 13.26 -15.56
N GLN A 32 3.48 13.52 -15.52
CA GLN A 32 2.44 12.50 -15.66
C GLN A 32 2.50 11.82 -17.04
N ALA A 33 2.62 12.60 -18.12
CA ALA A 33 2.73 12.07 -19.49
C ALA A 33 3.96 11.16 -19.66
N LYS A 34 5.11 11.57 -19.11
CA LYS A 34 6.33 10.77 -19.12
C LYS A 34 6.17 9.46 -18.34
N ALA A 35 5.52 9.50 -17.18
CA ALA A 35 5.23 8.30 -16.40
C ALA A 35 4.31 7.33 -17.15
N ALA A 36 3.25 7.85 -17.79
CA ALA A 36 2.34 7.05 -18.62
C ALA A 36 3.06 6.42 -19.82
N ALA A 37 3.90 7.19 -20.53
CA ALA A 37 4.69 6.68 -21.65
C ALA A 37 5.66 5.56 -21.21
N LYS A 38 6.29 5.71 -20.03
CA LYS A 38 7.13 4.67 -19.43
C LYS A 38 6.32 3.41 -19.13
N LYS A 39 5.11 3.54 -18.55
CA LYS A 39 4.21 2.41 -18.27
C LYS A 39 3.84 1.65 -19.57
N THR A 40 3.53 2.36 -20.65
CA THR A 40 3.24 1.74 -21.96
C THR A 40 4.46 1.04 -22.56
N SER A 41 5.64 1.65 -22.49
CA SER A 41 6.90 1.04 -22.95
C SER A 41 7.21 -0.23 -22.16
N ASP A 42 7.09 -0.18 -20.84
CA ASP A 42 7.33 -1.31 -19.95
C ASP A 42 6.37 -2.47 -20.24
N ALA A 43 5.08 -2.20 -20.49
CA ALA A 43 4.11 -3.23 -20.88
C ALA A 43 4.44 -3.88 -22.23
N SER A 44 4.88 -3.09 -23.21
CA SER A 44 5.34 -3.60 -24.51
C SER A 44 6.58 -4.48 -24.36
N ASN A 45 7.54 -4.07 -23.55
CA ASN A 45 8.75 -4.82 -23.28
C ASN A 45 8.44 -6.17 -22.59
N LEU A 46 7.54 -6.17 -21.60
CA LEU A 46 7.09 -7.41 -20.95
C LEU A 46 6.43 -8.37 -21.94
N LYS A 47 5.60 -7.85 -22.87
CA LYS A 47 5.00 -8.67 -23.93
C LYS A 47 6.07 -9.27 -24.85
N GLN A 48 7.09 -8.50 -25.24
CA GLN A 48 8.19 -8.99 -26.08
C GLN A 48 9.02 -10.07 -25.36
N ILE A 49 9.27 -9.90 -24.06
CA ILE A 49 9.95 -10.91 -23.24
C ILE A 49 9.11 -12.19 -23.18
N ALA A 50 7.81 -12.09 -22.87
CA ALA A 50 6.92 -13.25 -22.79
C ALA A 50 6.87 -14.02 -24.11
N LEU A 51 6.74 -13.31 -25.24
CA LEU A 51 6.77 -13.94 -26.57
C LEU A 51 8.13 -14.58 -26.86
N GLY A 52 9.24 -13.92 -26.52
CA GLY A 52 10.58 -14.47 -26.71
C GLY A 52 10.82 -15.74 -25.90
N ILE A 53 10.31 -15.81 -24.66
CA ILE A 53 10.36 -17.01 -23.82
C ILE A 53 9.52 -18.14 -24.44
N LEU A 54 8.33 -17.83 -24.98
CA LEU A 54 7.49 -18.83 -25.65
C LEU A 54 8.13 -19.35 -26.95
N MET A 55 8.82 -18.50 -27.70
CA MET A 55 9.59 -18.93 -28.88
C MET A 55 10.77 -19.81 -28.49
N TYR A 56 11.52 -19.43 -27.45
CA TYR A 56 12.57 -20.29 -26.88
C TYR A 56 12.02 -21.65 -26.49
N ASN A 57 10.87 -21.68 -25.81
CA ASN A 57 10.23 -22.91 -25.37
C ASN A 57 9.94 -23.87 -26.53
N GLY A 58 9.36 -23.37 -27.63
CA GLY A 58 9.09 -24.17 -28.82
C GLY A 58 10.34 -24.72 -29.52
N ASP A 59 11.47 -24.03 -29.40
CA ASP A 59 12.76 -24.45 -29.98
C ASP A 59 13.59 -25.36 -29.05
N ASN A 60 13.22 -25.48 -27.77
CA ASN A 60 14.00 -26.16 -26.74
C ASN A 60 13.19 -27.26 -26.03
N ASP A 61 12.52 -28.13 -26.80
CA ASP A 61 11.76 -29.29 -26.30
C ASP A 61 10.76 -28.93 -25.18
N ASP A 62 10.03 -27.83 -25.36
CA ASP A 62 9.08 -27.28 -24.39
C ASP A 62 9.69 -26.97 -23.01
N MET A 63 11.01 -26.79 -22.93
CA MET A 63 11.69 -26.36 -21.71
C MET A 63 11.77 -24.83 -21.61
N PHE A 64 11.50 -24.30 -20.41
CA PHE A 64 11.73 -22.89 -20.12
C PHE A 64 13.22 -22.60 -19.89
N PRO A 65 13.70 -21.39 -20.24
CA PRO A 65 15.08 -21.02 -20.01
C PRO A 65 15.39 -20.99 -18.51
N ARG A 66 16.54 -21.55 -18.13
CA ARG A 66 16.93 -21.67 -16.73
C ARG A 66 17.35 -20.32 -16.15
N GLY A 67 17.03 -20.09 -14.87
CA GLY A 67 17.43 -18.88 -14.16
C GLY A 67 18.95 -18.68 -14.15
N ASN A 68 19.69 -19.77 -13.95
CA ASN A 68 21.15 -19.80 -14.03
C ASN A 68 21.61 -21.05 -14.77
N TYR A 69 22.53 -20.91 -15.71
CA TYR A 69 23.24 -22.02 -16.32
C TYR A 69 24.60 -22.15 -15.66
N ARG A 70 24.90 -23.35 -15.16
CA ARG A 70 26.21 -23.67 -14.60
C ARG A 70 27.20 -23.84 -15.73
N ASN A 71 28.28 -23.06 -15.73
CA ASN A 71 29.43 -23.34 -16.58
C ASN A 71 30.18 -24.56 -15.98
N PRO A 72 30.42 -25.64 -16.75
CA PRO A 72 31.20 -26.78 -16.26
C PRO A 72 32.67 -26.43 -15.97
N ASP A 73 33.23 -25.47 -16.71
CA ASP A 73 34.68 -25.19 -16.76
C ASP A 73 35.10 -24.01 -15.86
N ALA A 74 34.16 -23.17 -15.46
CA ALA A 74 34.36 -22.11 -14.50
C ALA A 74 33.29 -22.26 -13.40
N MET A 75 33.69 -22.32 -12.13
CA MET A 75 32.78 -22.43 -10.98
C MET A 75 32.02 -21.11 -10.74
N GLU A 76 31.39 -20.59 -11.78
CA GLU A 76 30.83 -19.26 -11.88
C GLU A 76 29.61 -19.32 -12.82
N TYR A 77 28.59 -18.49 -12.55
CA TYR A 77 27.36 -18.44 -13.30
C TYR A 77 27.47 -17.33 -14.36
N TRP A 78 27.63 -17.70 -15.64
CA TRP A 78 27.90 -16.75 -16.74
C TRP A 78 26.70 -16.50 -17.66
N PHE A 79 25.69 -17.36 -17.62
CA PHE A 79 24.56 -17.35 -18.56
C PHE A 79 23.26 -17.49 -17.77
N SER A 80 22.28 -16.64 -18.06
CA SER A 80 20.95 -16.63 -17.44
C SER A 80 19.88 -16.87 -18.49
N TRP A 81 18.62 -16.92 -18.06
CA TRP A 81 17.48 -17.00 -18.96
C TRP A 81 17.47 -15.87 -20.01
N ARG A 82 18.09 -14.73 -19.67
CA ARG A 82 18.15 -13.54 -20.53
C ARG A 82 18.98 -13.78 -21.77
N GLU A 83 20.19 -14.31 -21.60
CA GLU A 83 21.09 -14.60 -22.71
C GLU A 83 20.51 -15.73 -23.58
N ALA A 84 19.89 -16.73 -22.94
CA ALA A 84 19.22 -17.83 -23.65
C ALA A 84 18.04 -17.34 -24.51
N ALA A 85 17.21 -16.43 -23.99
CA ALA A 85 16.06 -15.89 -24.72
C ALA A 85 16.42 -14.71 -25.65
N SER A 86 17.64 -14.17 -25.58
CA SER A 86 18.06 -12.99 -26.33
C SER A 86 17.90 -13.09 -27.86
N PRO A 87 18.09 -14.24 -28.53
CA PRO A 87 17.86 -14.34 -29.98
C PRO A 87 16.40 -14.11 -30.38
N TYR A 88 15.48 -14.40 -29.45
CA TYR A 88 14.03 -14.30 -29.64
C TYR A 88 13.47 -12.94 -29.24
N ILE A 89 14.26 -12.12 -28.55
CA ILE A 89 13.88 -10.79 -28.08
C ILE A 89 14.66 -9.76 -28.89
N LYS A 90 14.01 -9.11 -29.87
CA LYS A 90 14.67 -8.06 -30.68
C LYS A 90 15.14 -6.90 -29.80
N SER A 91 16.45 -6.78 -29.58
CA SER A 91 17.05 -5.77 -28.70
C SER A 91 17.19 -4.41 -29.38
N GLY A 92 16.16 -3.57 -29.25
CA GLY A 92 16.36 -2.12 -29.27
C GLY A 92 16.88 -1.65 -27.91
N GLN A 93 18.18 -1.83 -27.66
CA GLN A 93 18.93 -1.30 -26.52
C GLN A 93 18.39 -1.60 -25.10
N GLN A 94 19.02 -2.57 -24.44
CA GLN A 94 19.58 -2.44 -23.09
C GLN A 94 18.80 -1.56 -22.08
N GLN A 95 17.51 -1.85 -21.90
CA GLN A 95 16.76 -1.47 -20.71
C GLN A 95 16.21 -2.75 -20.09
N TYR A 96 17.09 -3.60 -19.56
CA TYR A 96 16.71 -4.87 -18.91
C TYR A 96 16.13 -4.70 -17.49
N ALA A 97 15.57 -3.53 -17.20
CA ALA A 97 14.72 -3.29 -16.03
C ALA A 97 13.38 -2.60 -16.36
N PRO A 98 12.54 -3.10 -17.29
CA PRO A 98 11.24 -2.48 -17.57
C PRO A 98 10.10 -3.36 -17.05
N GLY A 99 9.20 -2.77 -16.26
CA GLY A 99 7.97 -3.46 -15.86
C GLY A 99 8.01 -4.25 -14.55
N ILE A 100 9.10 -4.29 -13.79
CA ILE A 100 9.05 -4.77 -12.39
C ILE A 100 7.97 -4.00 -11.59
N PRO A 101 7.85 -2.67 -11.69
CA PRO A 101 6.76 -1.96 -11.03
C PRO A 101 5.37 -2.41 -11.50
N LEU A 102 5.21 -2.68 -12.81
CA LEU A 102 3.96 -3.18 -13.39
C LEU A 102 3.61 -4.59 -12.89
N VAL A 103 4.58 -5.50 -12.91
CA VAL A 103 4.41 -6.87 -12.44
C VAL A 103 4.16 -6.88 -10.93
N LYS A 104 4.85 -6.04 -10.16
CA LYS A 104 4.59 -5.86 -8.73
C LYS A 104 3.18 -5.34 -8.50
N GLU A 105 2.74 -4.30 -9.22
CA GLU A 105 1.38 -3.75 -9.14
C GLU A 105 0.33 -4.84 -9.44
N ALA A 106 0.51 -5.60 -10.51
CA ALA A 106 -0.39 -6.68 -10.90
C ALA A 106 -0.40 -7.85 -9.90
N ILE A 107 0.77 -8.31 -9.45
CA ILE A 107 0.88 -9.39 -8.47
C ILE A 107 0.32 -8.94 -7.13
N SER A 108 0.62 -7.73 -6.66
CA SER A 108 0.07 -7.16 -5.42
C SER A 108 -1.46 -7.19 -5.41
N ALA A 109 -2.10 -6.87 -6.53
CA ALA A 109 -3.55 -6.99 -6.66
C ALA A 109 -4.06 -8.43 -6.71
N LEU A 110 -3.24 -9.40 -7.15
CA LEU A 110 -3.58 -10.82 -7.18
C LEU A 110 -3.33 -11.56 -5.86
N ILE A 111 -2.37 -11.09 -5.06
CA ILE A 111 -1.98 -11.71 -3.78
C ILE A 111 -2.64 -11.03 -2.58
N ASP A 112 -3.67 -10.20 -2.81
CA ASP A 112 -4.39 -9.51 -1.75
C ASP A 112 -3.47 -8.64 -0.87
N ALA A 113 -2.45 -8.03 -1.47
CA ALA A 113 -1.56 -7.11 -0.76
C ALA A 113 -2.35 -5.89 -0.31
N ALA A 114 -2.17 -5.47 0.94
CA ALA A 114 -2.85 -4.32 1.51
C ALA A 114 -2.61 -3.05 0.66
N ASP A 115 -3.68 -2.41 0.22
CA ASP A 115 -3.63 -1.09 -0.43
C ASP A 115 -3.47 -0.01 0.64
N GLU A 116 -2.22 0.31 0.98
CA GLU A 116 -1.88 1.30 2.00
C GLU A 116 -2.51 2.68 1.74
N LYS A 117 -2.67 3.08 0.47
CA LYS A 117 -3.29 4.36 0.11
C LYS A 117 -4.78 4.35 0.39
N LEU A 118 -5.43 3.22 0.12
CA LEU A 118 -6.83 3.02 0.47
C LEU A 118 -7.01 3.04 1.99
N LEU A 119 -6.17 2.32 2.74
CA LEU A 119 -6.19 2.34 4.21
C LEU A 119 -5.95 3.75 4.77
N GLU A 120 -5.01 4.50 4.20
CA GLU A 120 -4.74 5.88 4.60
C GLU A 120 -5.96 6.80 4.37
N ALA A 121 -6.65 6.65 3.24
CA ALA A 121 -7.90 7.37 2.98
C ALA A 121 -9.03 6.96 3.95
N MET A 122 -9.09 5.67 4.31
CA MET A 122 -10.09 5.12 5.22
C MET A 122 -9.88 5.54 6.67
N LEU A 123 -8.67 5.90 7.10
CA LEU A 123 -8.39 6.35 8.48
C LEU A 123 -9.36 7.46 8.94
N ILE A 124 -9.74 8.36 8.02
CA ILE A 124 -10.68 9.44 8.30
C ILE A 124 -12.07 8.87 8.63
N SER A 125 -12.54 7.90 7.85
CA SER A 125 -13.84 7.26 8.05
C SER A 125 -13.84 6.39 9.30
N PHE A 126 -12.79 5.58 9.48
CA PHE A 126 -12.58 4.81 10.71
C PHE A 126 -12.65 5.71 11.95
N GLU A 127 -11.88 6.79 12.01
CA GLU A 127 -11.88 7.64 13.21
C GLU A 127 -13.23 8.36 13.40
N ARG A 128 -13.91 8.76 12.32
CA ARG A 128 -15.23 9.39 12.39
C ARG A 128 -16.30 8.48 12.98
N HIS A 129 -16.28 7.20 12.61
CA HIS A 129 -17.27 6.21 13.02
C HIS A 129 -16.85 5.38 14.23
N ARG A 130 -15.60 5.48 14.68
CA ARG A 130 -15.07 4.73 15.82
C ARG A 130 -15.74 5.16 17.13
N ARG A 131 -16.59 4.27 17.63
CA ARG A 131 -17.35 4.40 18.88
C ARG A 131 -16.45 4.12 20.10
N PRO A 132 -16.85 4.51 21.33
CA PRO A 132 -16.03 4.32 22.54
C PRO A 132 -15.55 2.88 22.78
N GLY A 133 -16.32 1.87 22.36
CA GLY A 133 -15.99 0.46 22.48
C GLY A 133 -15.16 -0.14 21.33
N ILE A 134 -14.95 0.61 20.24
CA ILE A 134 -14.01 0.26 19.18
C ILE A 134 -12.64 0.84 19.58
N ILE A 135 -11.92 0.09 20.41
CA ILE A 135 -10.77 0.62 21.16
C ILE A 135 -9.58 0.83 20.26
N ARG A 136 -9.21 -0.12 19.40
CA ARG A 136 -8.10 -0.03 18.44
C ARG A 136 -8.36 -0.94 17.24
N LEU A 137 -7.63 -0.70 16.14
CA LEU A 137 -7.67 -1.52 14.94
C LEU A 137 -6.24 -1.87 14.56
N HIS A 138 -5.97 -3.13 14.22
CA HIS A 138 -4.64 -3.58 13.79
C HIS A 138 -4.75 -4.71 12.77
N HIS A 139 -3.63 -4.97 12.10
CA HIS A 139 -3.51 -5.97 11.06
C HIS A 139 -4.61 -5.87 9.98
N VAL A 140 -5.03 -4.64 9.66
CA VAL A 140 -6.08 -4.32 8.70
C VAL A 140 -5.51 -4.39 7.28
N ARG A 141 -6.24 -5.08 6.41
CA ARG A 141 -5.92 -5.20 5.00
C ARG A 141 -7.11 -4.70 4.20
N ALA A 142 -6.84 -3.83 3.23
CA ALA A 142 -7.84 -3.42 2.26
C ALA A 142 -7.42 -3.90 0.88
N MET A 143 -8.32 -4.59 0.21
CA MET A 143 -8.13 -5.15 -1.12
C MET A 143 -9.15 -4.53 -2.06
N ARG A 144 -8.74 -4.23 -3.29
CA ARG A 144 -9.62 -3.68 -4.32
C ARG A 144 -9.70 -4.62 -5.51
N ASN A 145 -10.88 -5.18 -5.75
CA ASN A 145 -11.17 -5.98 -6.93
C ASN A 145 -12.17 -5.23 -7.83
N GLY A 146 -11.63 -4.47 -8.79
CA GLY A 146 -12.43 -3.60 -9.64
C GLY A 146 -13.12 -2.48 -8.84
N ARG A 147 -14.46 -2.52 -8.77
CA ARG A 147 -15.27 -1.55 -8.00
C ARG A 147 -15.54 -1.98 -6.56
N ARG A 148 -15.40 -3.28 -6.26
CA ARG A 148 -15.66 -3.83 -4.93
C ARG A 148 -14.40 -3.73 -4.08
N ILE A 149 -14.58 -3.31 -2.84
CA ILE A 149 -13.52 -3.23 -1.84
C ILE A 149 -13.83 -4.24 -0.73
N HIS A 150 -12.85 -5.06 -0.37
CA HIS A 150 -12.92 -5.98 0.76
C HIS A 150 -11.92 -5.49 1.80
N VAL A 151 -12.35 -5.41 3.05
CA VAL A 151 -11.50 -4.98 4.17
C VAL A 151 -11.60 -6.03 5.27
N ASP A 152 -10.46 -6.57 5.66
CA ASP A 152 -10.36 -7.44 6.82
C ASP A 152 -9.43 -6.83 7.87
N GLY A 153 -9.52 -7.29 9.10
CA GLY A 153 -8.55 -6.93 10.13
C GLY A 153 -8.95 -7.40 11.51
N HIS A 154 -8.32 -6.81 12.52
CA HIS A 154 -8.64 -7.06 13.93
C HIS A 154 -9.11 -5.77 14.60
N VAL A 155 -10.13 -5.89 15.44
CA VAL A 155 -10.68 -4.80 16.25
C VAL A 155 -10.63 -5.16 17.72
N VAL A 156 -10.08 -4.25 18.51
CA VAL A 156 -10.00 -4.41 19.96
C VAL A 156 -11.28 -3.89 20.61
N VAL A 157 -11.97 -4.76 21.35
CA VAL A 157 -13.23 -4.46 22.06
C VAL A 157 -13.12 -4.75 23.56
N PRO A 158 -13.99 -4.18 24.41
CA PRO A 158 -14.02 -4.49 25.83
C PRO A 158 -14.17 -6.00 26.12
N GLU A 159 -13.23 -6.55 26.89
CA GLU A 159 -13.21 -7.98 27.28
C GLU A 159 -14.45 -8.42 28.07
N PHE A 160 -15.15 -7.49 28.72
CA PHE A 160 -16.33 -7.79 29.54
C PHE A 160 -17.66 -7.72 28.76
N TRP A 161 -17.63 -7.36 27.48
CA TRP A 161 -18.81 -7.42 26.63
C TRP A 161 -19.23 -8.87 26.39
N THR A 162 -20.53 -9.06 26.25
CA THR A 162 -21.08 -10.30 25.70
C THR A 162 -20.73 -10.41 24.21
N VAL A 163 -20.80 -11.63 23.67
CA VAL A 163 -20.58 -11.87 22.24
C VAL A 163 -21.56 -11.07 21.39
N ASP A 164 -22.83 -10.99 21.82
CA ASP A 164 -23.88 -10.27 21.12
C ASP A 164 -23.60 -8.75 21.09
N GLU A 165 -23.25 -8.15 22.24
CA GLU A 165 -22.89 -6.72 22.31
C GLU A 165 -21.67 -6.39 21.43
N ALA A 166 -20.65 -7.24 21.47
CA ALA A 166 -19.45 -7.03 20.67
C ALA A 166 -19.74 -7.17 19.17
N HIS A 167 -20.59 -8.13 18.79
CA HIS A 167 -21.02 -8.31 17.40
C HIS A 167 -21.84 -7.11 16.91
N GLU A 168 -22.87 -6.70 17.64
CA GLU A 168 -23.74 -5.57 17.26
C GLU A 168 -22.96 -4.26 17.10
N GLU A 169 -22.06 -3.94 18.04
CA GLU A 169 -21.27 -2.70 17.95
C GLU A 169 -20.24 -2.74 16.82
N THR A 170 -19.67 -3.91 16.54
CA THR A 170 -18.67 -4.05 15.48
C THR A 170 -19.35 -4.05 14.10
N GLU A 171 -20.45 -4.78 13.93
CA GLU A 171 -21.24 -4.77 12.70
C GLU A 171 -21.76 -3.37 12.39
N ALA A 172 -22.21 -2.63 13.41
CA ALA A 172 -22.64 -1.25 13.23
C ALA A 172 -21.49 -0.33 12.80
N PHE A 173 -20.30 -0.50 13.38
CA PHE A 173 -19.09 0.21 12.97
C PHE A 173 -18.69 -0.12 11.51
N GLU A 174 -18.69 -1.40 11.15
CA GLU A 174 -18.39 -1.87 9.79
C GLU A 174 -19.34 -1.26 8.75
N ASN A 175 -20.65 -1.35 9.01
CA ASN A 175 -21.68 -0.81 8.12
C ASN A 175 -21.59 0.70 7.94
N ASP A 176 -21.33 1.44 9.03
CA ASP A 176 -21.16 2.88 9.01
C ASP A 176 -19.96 3.28 8.13
N VAL A 177 -18.81 2.59 8.31
CA VAL A 177 -17.59 2.87 7.53
C VAL A 177 -17.76 2.48 6.06
N VAL A 178 -18.38 1.33 5.77
CA VAL A 178 -18.64 0.89 4.39
C VAL A 178 -19.53 1.89 3.67
N THR A 179 -20.58 2.38 4.33
CA THR A 179 -21.52 3.36 3.75
C THR A 179 -20.86 4.72 3.50
N ASP A 180 -19.92 5.16 4.35
CA ASP A 180 -19.20 6.42 4.20
C ASP A 180 -18.05 6.34 3.17
N SER A 181 -17.38 5.18 3.09
CA SER A 181 -16.12 5.04 2.34
C SER A 181 -16.29 4.46 0.94
N PHE A 182 -17.30 3.61 0.70
CA PHE A 182 -17.37 2.78 -0.50
C PHE A 182 -18.75 2.84 -1.17
N SER A 183 -18.77 2.59 -2.48
CA SER A 183 -20.03 2.39 -3.22
C SER A 183 -20.46 0.93 -3.26
N GLU A 184 -19.49 0.01 -3.33
CA GLU A 184 -19.68 -1.43 -3.23
C GLU A 184 -18.50 -2.00 -2.45
N GLY A 185 -18.76 -2.72 -1.37
CA GLY A 185 -17.72 -3.33 -0.56
C GLY A 185 -18.26 -4.01 0.68
N GLU A 186 -17.36 -4.70 1.37
CA GLU A 186 -17.62 -5.35 2.65
C GLU A 186 -16.42 -5.15 3.57
N MET A 187 -16.69 -5.26 4.87
CA MET A 187 -15.72 -5.10 5.93
C MET A 187 -16.01 -6.14 6.99
N GLU A 188 -14.99 -6.87 7.43
CA GLU A 188 -15.11 -7.90 8.45
C GLU A 188 -13.93 -7.83 9.41
N PHE A 189 -14.20 -7.60 10.69
CA PHE A 189 -13.17 -7.61 11.73
C PHE A 189 -13.26 -8.83 12.63
N HIS A 190 -12.10 -9.45 12.86
CA HIS A 190 -11.92 -10.34 13.99
C HIS A 190 -11.90 -9.55 15.30
N LEU A 191 -12.64 -10.04 16.29
CA LEU A 191 -12.76 -9.40 17.60
C LEU A 191 -11.63 -9.85 18.54
N ASP A 192 -10.84 -8.89 19.02
CA ASP A 192 -9.82 -9.11 20.04
C ASP A 192 -10.23 -8.46 21.38
N PRO A 193 -10.13 -9.18 22.51
CA PRO A 193 -10.43 -8.60 23.81
C PRO A 193 -9.33 -7.62 24.24
N CYS A 194 -9.72 -6.54 24.91
CA CYS A 194 -8.77 -5.51 25.33
C CYS A 194 -7.70 -5.97 26.35
N ARG A 195 -7.92 -7.09 27.06
CA ARG A 195 -7.00 -7.69 28.06
C ARG A 195 -6.40 -6.69 29.05
N ARG A 196 -7.13 -5.60 29.34
CA ARG A 196 -6.70 -4.48 30.20
C ARG A 196 -5.48 -3.70 29.67
N ALA A 197 -4.89 -4.08 28.54
CA ALA A 197 -3.74 -3.41 27.93
C ALA A 197 -4.08 -2.00 27.39
N TYR A 198 -5.35 -1.75 27.10
CA TYR A 198 -5.85 -0.49 26.54
C TYR A 198 -6.62 0.36 27.55
N CYS A 199 -6.46 0.12 28.87
CA CYS A 199 -7.17 0.89 29.89
C CYS A 199 -6.97 2.41 29.71
N ARG A 200 -5.73 2.86 29.44
CA ARG A 200 -5.43 4.29 29.28
C ARG A 200 -6.05 4.95 28.05
N SER A 201 -6.46 4.17 27.04
CA SER A 201 -6.99 4.64 25.76
C SER A 201 -8.45 4.29 25.47
N CYS A 202 -9.04 3.38 26.24
CA CYS A 202 -10.44 2.98 26.14
C CYS A 202 -11.35 4.01 26.82
N GLU A 203 -12.33 4.54 26.10
CA GLU A 203 -13.29 5.55 26.58
C GLU A 203 -14.50 4.94 27.31
N VAL A 204 -14.68 3.62 27.27
CA VAL A 204 -15.83 2.96 27.89
C VAL A 204 -15.83 3.17 29.40
N ALA A 205 -16.93 3.77 29.89
CA ALA A 205 -17.17 4.03 31.31
C ALA A 205 -18.67 3.84 31.62
N PRO A 206 -19.03 3.17 32.73
CA PRO A 206 -18.14 2.48 33.68
C PRO A 206 -17.51 1.21 33.07
N CYS A 207 -16.29 0.86 33.48
CA CYS A 207 -15.60 -0.37 33.05
C CYS A 207 -15.19 -1.19 34.29
N PRO A 208 -15.75 -2.40 34.50
CA PRO A 208 -15.56 -3.17 35.73
C PRO A 208 -14.16 -3.78 35.87
N ILE A 209 -13.42 -3.92 34.76
CA ILE A 209 -12.08 -4.54 34.73
C ILE A 209 -10.94 -3.53 34.59
N ARG A 210 -11.24 -2.22 34.62
CA ARG A 210 -10.28 -1.16 34.37
C ARG A 210 -9.18 -1.15 35.44
N GLN A 211 -7.93 -1.30 35.02
CA GLN A 211 -6.74 -1.23 35.90
C GLN A 211 -6.09 0.16 35.93
N GLU A 212 -6.19 0.90 34.83
CA GLU A 212 -5.62 2.24 34.72
C GLU A 212 -6.69 3.28 34.34
N PRO A 213 -6.63 4.50 34.88
CA PRO A 213 -7.56 5.56 34.50
C PRO A 213 -7.41 5.90 33.01
N PHE A 214 -8.52 6.28 32.39
CA PHE A 214 -8.49 6.82 31.04
C PHE A 214 -7.59 8.06 31.01
N ALA A 215 -6.67 8.11 30.04
CA ALA A 215 -5.77 9.23 29.85
C ALA A 215 -6.16 10.04 28.62
N HIS A 216 -6.18 9.41 27.45
CA HIS A 216 -6.61 10.01 26.19
C HIS A 216 -6.85 8.92 25.16
N ARG A 217 -7.68 9.21 24.15
CA ARG A 217 -7.86 8.34 22.99
C ARG A 217 -6.90 8.76 21.87
N PRO A 218 -5.83 7.99 21.60
CA PRO A 218 -4.96 8.28 20.47
C PRO A 218 -5.70 8.05 19.14
N PRO A 219 -5.47 8.92 18.13
CA PRO A 219 -6.00 8.70 16.80
C PRO A 219 -5.44 7.39 16.23
N LEU A 220 -6.21 6.76 15.34
CA LEU A 220 -5.71 5.66 14.54
C LEU A 220 -4.57 6.14 13.63
N SER A 221 -3.62 5.25 13.35
CA SER A 221 -2.50 5.55 12.46
C SER A 221 -2.29 4.42 11.46
N LEU A 222 -1.78 4.74 10.27
CA LEU A 222 -1.50 3.73 9.24
C LEU A 222 -0.54 2.65 9.75
N LEU A 223 0.48 3.05 10.52
CA LEU A 223 1.44 2.12 11.10
C LEU A 223 0.78 1.07 12.00
N GLU A 224 -0.21 1.48 12.78
CA GLU A 224 -0.96 0.58 13.63
C GLU A 224 -1.85 -0.35 12.82
N LEU A 225 -2.60 0.18 11.84
CA LEU A 225 -3.44 -0.62 10.96
C LEU A 225 -2.63 -1.72 10.28
N LEU A 226 -1.42 -1.42 9.81
CA LEU A 226 -0.56 -2.40 9.13
C LEU A 226 0.19 -3.35 10.07
N SER A 227 0.25 -3.06 11.37
CA SER A 227 1.06 -3.84 12.31
C SER A 227 0.45 -5.23 12.55
N PRO A 228 1.20 -6.31 12.34
CA PRO A 228 0.76 -7.67 12.68
C PRO A 228 0.81 -7.94 14.20
N VAL A 229 1.38 -7.02 14.99
CA VAL A 229 1.63 -7.22 16.41
C VAL A 229 0.45 -6.70 17.23
N ASP A 230 -0.22 -7.64 17.86
CA ASP A 230 -1.11 -7.47 18.99
C ASP A 230 -0.30 -6.83 20.15
N ILE A 231 -0.57 -5.56 20.48
CA ILE A 231 0.17 -4.83 21.53
C ILE A 231 -0.03 -5.50 22.90
N THR A 232 -0.94 -6.47 23.02
CA THR A 232 -1.16 -7.27 24.23
C THR A 232 0.04 -8.15 24.62
N ASP A 233 0.96 -8.47 23.71
CA ASP A 233 2.22 -9.17 24.04
C ASP A 233 3.27 -8.27 24.74
N ARG A 234 2.99 -6.96 24.89
CA ARG A 234 3.81 -6.02 25.67
C ARG A 234 3.25 -5.70 27.05
N ALA A 235 2.22 -6.41 27.54
CA ALA A 235 1.91 -6.33 28.96
C ALA A 235 3.14 -6.84 29.74
N PRO A 236 3.80 -6.02 30.59
CA PRO A 236 4.87 -6.53 31.43
C PRO A 236 4.28 -7.64 32.28
N ASN A 237 4.81 -8.85 32.16
CA ASN A 237 4.50 -9.95 33.05
C ASN A 237 4.72 -9.46 34.49
N PRO A 238 3.68 -9.37 35.34
CA PRO A 238 3.85 -8.93 36.74
C PRO A 238 4.68 -9.93 37.56
N ALA A 239 5.06 -11.07 36.99
CA ALA A 239 5.86 -12.12 37.61
C ALA A 239 7.29 -12.29 37.05
N SER A 240 7.87 -11.28 36.39
CA SER A 240 9.31 -11.28 36.07
C SER A 240 10.06 -10.43 37.10
N PRO A 241 10.78 -11.05 38.05
CA PRO A 241 11.73 -10.32 38.87
C PRO A 241 12.99 -10.03 38.05
N GLU A 242 13.43 -8.78 38.14
CA GLU A 242 14.79 -8.29 37.94
C GLU A 242 15.27 -8.09 36.49
N GLY A 243 15.52 -6.82 36.17
CA GLY A 243 16.62 -6.47 35.30
C GLY A 243 17.95 -6.92 35.91
N LYS A 244 18.82 -7.47 35.06
CA LYS A 244 20.26 -7.54 35.27
C LYS A 244 20.95 -7.87 33.94
N ILE A 245 21.83 -6.94 33.57
CA ILE A 245 22.89 -6.94 32.54
C ILE A 245 22.41 -6.74 31.10
#